data_AF-A0A7K2JNE4-F1
#
_entry.id   AF-A0A7K2JNE4-F1
#
_cell.length_a   1.000
_cell.length_b   1.000
_cell.length_c   1.000
_cell.angle_alpha   90.00
_cell.angle_beta   90.00
_cell.angle_gamma   90.00
#
_symmetry.space_group_name_H-M   'P 1'
#
loop_
_entity.id
_entity.type
_entity.pdbx_description
1 polymer ?
#
loop_
_entity_poly.entity_id
_entity_poly.type
_entity_poly.pdbx_seq_one_letter_code
_entity_poly.pdbx_strand_id
1 'polypeptide(L)'
;GLRGHESGAFTWRGVARPAERTLRYEPGDAPGTAHVRFADGRPFHDLDLTSGRHVADHPCAADLYRGEFTVRDRDHWRTVWRVGGPAKDLLLTTDYVREG
;
A
#
# COMPACT_ATOMS: atom_id res chain seq x y z
N GLY A 1 -4.01 -7.11 -15.05
CA GLY A 1 -3.65 -6.53 -13.75
C GLY A 1 -4.59 -7.02 -12.67
N LEU A 2 -4.26 -6.79 -11.41
CA LEU A 2 -5.07 -7.10 -10.24
C LEU A 2 -5.73 -5.83 -9.70
N ARG A 3 -6.95 -5.94 -9.17
CA ARG A 3 -7.64 -4.86 -8.45
C ARG A 3 -7.69 -5.21 -6.97
N GLY A 4 -7.06 -4.41 -6.13
CA GLY A 4 -7.22 -4.48 -4.68
C GLY A 4 -8.34 -3.56 -4.22
N HIS A 5 -9.27 -4.08 -3.44
CA HIS A 5 -10.32 -3.28 -2.78
C HIS A 5 -10.26 -3.56 -1.28
N GLU A 6 -10.01 -2.52 -0.51
CA GLU A 6 -10.06 -2.54 0.94
C GLU A 6 -11.25 -1.69 1.41
N SER A 7 -12.01 -2.19 2.37
CA SER A 7 -13.11 -1.47 3.01
C SER A 7 -13.07 -1.70 4.52
N GLY A 8 -13.56 -0.72 5.27
CA GLY A 8 -13.55 -0.74 6.73
C GLY A 8 -14.12 0.53 7.32
N ALA A 9 -13.79 0.80 8.58
CA ALA A 9 -14.18 2.02 9.25
C ALA A 9 -12.97 2.74 9.85
N PHE A 10 -12.97 4.06 9.77
CA PHE A 10 -12.02 4.94 10.43
C PHE A 10 -12.74 5.68 11.56
N THR A 11 -12.16 5.63 12.77
CA THR A 11 -12.71 6.36 13.93
C THR A 11 -11.91 7.63 14.18
N TRP A 12 -12.58 8.77 14.14
CA TRP A 12 -11.98 10.07 14.44
C TRP A 12 -12.80 10.80 15.48
N ARG A 13 -12.15 11.21 16.58
CA ARG A 13 -12.81 11.87 17.72
C ARG A 13 -14.03 11.09 18.23
N GLY A 14 -13.92 9.76 18.31
CA GLY A 14 -14.98 8.87 18.79
C GLY A 14 -16.08 8.56 17.77
N VAL A 15 -16.01 9.08 16.54
CA VAL A 15 -17.01 8.83 15.50
C VAL A 15 -16.43 7.93 14.41
N ALA A 16 -17.01 6.74 14.25
CA ALA A 16 -16.66 5.83 13.16
C ALA A 16 -17.33 6.24 11.84
N ARG A 17 -16.57 6.20 10.75
CA ARG A 17 -17.05 6.46 9.39
C ARG A 17 -16.53 5.37 8.44
N PRO A 18 -17.29 4.97 7.41
CA PRO A 18 -16.78 4.09 6.38
C PRO A 18 -15.52 4.67 5.73
N ALA A 19 -14.57 3.79 5.43
CA ALA A 19 -13.35 4.10 4.71
C ALA A 19 -13.11 2.99 3.69
N GLU A 20 -12.69 3.37 2.50
CA GLU A 20 -12.35 2.44 1.43
C GLU A 20 -11.11 2.90 0.67
N ARG A 21 -10.42 1.94 0.06
CA ARG A 21 -9.32 2.19 -0.86
C ARG A 21 -9.40 1.19 -2.01
N THR A 22 -9.27 1.68 -3.23
CA THR A 22 -9.08 0.83 -4.40
C THR A 22 -7.73 1.15 -5.04
N LEU A 23 -6.92 0.11 -5.24
CA LEU A 23 -5.66 0.16 -5.95
C LEU A 23 -5.69 -0.76 -7.17
N ARG A 24 -5.00 -0.36 -8.23
CA ARG A 24 -4.77 -1.17 -9.42
C ARG A 24 -3.31 -1.59 -9.46
N TYR A 25 -3.05 -2.87 -9.63
CA TYR A 25 -1.73 -3.46 -9.80
C TYR A 25 -1.59 -3.88 -11.25
N GLU A 26 -0.91 -3.06 -12.03
CA GLU A 26 -0.63 -3.33 -13.44
C GLU A 26 0.68 -4.08 -13.55
N PRO A 27 0.81 -5.10 -14.43
CA PRO A 27 2.09 -5.78 -14.64
C PRO A 27 3.19 -4.78 -14.98
N GLY A 28 4.36 -4.92 -14.36
CA GLY A 28 5.56 -4.19 -14.76
C GLY A 28 6.32 -4.89 -15.89
N ASP A 29 7.52 -4.39 -16.17
CA ASP A 29 8.34 -4.87 -17.30
C ASP A 29 8.92 -6.29 -17.10
N ALA A 30 8.86 -6.84 -15.88
CA ALA A 30 9.41 -8.14 -15.55
C ALA A 30 8.47 -8.95 -14.64
N PRO A 31 8.54 -10.30 -14.66
CA PRO A 31 7.83 -11.13 -13.69
C PRO A 31 8.18 -10.73 -12.25
N GLY A 32 7.17 -10.62 -11.39
CA GLY A 32 7.36 -10.20 -10.00
C GLY A 32 7.36 -8.68 -9.77
N THR A 33 7.17 -7.87 -10.82
CA THR A 33 7.03 -6.41 -10.71
C THR A 33 5.63 -5.92 -11.09
N ALA A 34 5.24 -4.77 -10.53
CA ALA A 34 3.98 -4.12 -10.83
C ALA A 34 4.07 -2.59 -10.74
N HIS A 35 3.26 -1.89 -11.54
CA HIS A 35 2.94 -0.48 -11.33
C HIS A 35 1.66 -0.39 -10.49
N VAL A 36 1.75 0.22 -9.32
CA VAL A 36 0.60 0.43 -8.43
C VAL A 36 0.02 1.81 -8.70
N ARG A 37 -1.28 1.86 -8.96
CA ARG A 37 -2.02 3.09 -9.27
C ARG A 37 -3.23 3.25 -8.36
N PHE A 38 -3.61 4.50 -8.14
CA PHE A 38 -4.91 4.83 -7.56
C PHE A 38 -6.05 4.41 -8.50
N ALA A 39 -7.27 4.34 -7.96
CA ALA A 39 -8.47 3.96 -8.73
C ALA A 39 -8.69 4.82 -9.98
N ASP A 40 -8.30 6.10 -9.90
CA ASP A 40 -8.38 7.11 -10.97
C ASP A 40 -7.24 7.02 -11.99
N GLY A 41 -6.31 6.07 -11.83
CA GLY A 41 -5.20 5.82 -12.75
C GLY A 41 -3.94 6.63 -12.47
N ARG A 42 -3.96 7.58 -11.52
CA ARG A 42 -2.74 8.30 -11.13
C ARG A 42 -1.70 7.32 -10.55
N PRO A 43 -0.40 7.48 -10.86
CA PRO A 43 0.66 6.66 -10.28
C PRO A 43 0.67 6.79 -8.75
N PHE A 44 0.90 5.66 -8.07
CA PHE A 44 1.13 5.64 -6.63
C PHE A 44 2.60 5.30 -6.36
N HIS A 45 3.03 4.08 -6.67
CA HIS A 45 4.43 3.63 -6.60
C HIS A 45 4.65 2.41 -7.51
N ASP A 46 5.91 2.08 -7.77
CA ASP A 46 6.32 0.79 -8.32
C ASP A 46 6.42 -0.28 -7.23
N LEU A 47 6.40 -1.54 -7.62
CA LEU A 47 6.53 -2.65 -6.71
C LEU A 47 7.40 -3.72 -7.37
N ASP A 48 8.52 -4.05 -6.74
CA ASP A 48 9.41 -5.13 -7.16
C ASP A 48 9.59 -6.14 -6.02
N LEU A 49 8.95 -7.31 -6.15
CA LEU A 49 9.02 -8.38 -5.16
C LEU A 49 9.97 -9.52 -5.59
N THR A 50 10.80 -9.33 -6.61
CA THR A 50 11.71 -10.38 -7.11
C THR A 50 12.71 -10.86 -6.05
N SER A 51 13.07 -9.98 -5.11
CA SER A 51 13.92 -10.31 -3.94
C SER A 51 13.14 -10.66 -2.67
N GLY A 52 11.80 -10.58 -2.71
CA GLY A 52 10.93 -10.70 -1.54
C GLY A 52 10.84 -9.44 -0.67
N ARG A 53 11.59 -8.37 -0.97
CA ARG A 53 11.48 -7.07 -0.27
C ARG A 53 11.52 -5.90 -1.25
N HIS A 54 10.73 -4.88 -0.97
CA HIS A 54 10.71 -3.63 -1.73
C HIS A 54 10.60 -2.42 -0.80
N VAL A 55 11.18 -1.29 -1.21
CA VAL A 55 10.99 0.00 -0.56
C VAL A 55 10.60 1.01 -1.60
N ALA A 56 9.52 1.74 -1.35
CA ALA A 56 9.04 2.78 -2.23
C ALA A 56 8.77 4.07 -1.46
N ASP A 57 8.93 5.20 -2.14
CA ASP A 57 8.57 6.52 -1.63
C ASP A 57 7.40 7.08 -2.45
N HIS A 58 6.43 7.67 -1.76
CA HIS A 58 5.32 8.39 -2.38
C HIS A 58 5.17 9.78 -1.75
N PRO A 59 5.49 10.85 -2.47
CA PRO A 59 5.20 12.21 -2.00
C PRO A 59 3.69 12.47 -2.11
N CYS A 60 3.07 12.86 -1.00
CA CYS A 60 1.65 13.18 -0.95
C CYS A 60 1.46 14.56 -0.32
N ALA A 61 1.26 15.57 -1.18
CA ALA A 61 1.29 16.97 -0.78
C ALA A 61 2.57 17.30 0.01
N ALA A 62 2.45 17.72 1.27
CA ALA A 62 3.59 18.06 2.12
C ALA A 62 4.12 16.88 2.97
N ASP A 63 3.45 15.72 2.94
CA ASP A 63 3.85 14.54 3.70
C ASP A 63 4.58 13.53 2.79
N LEU A 64 5.60 12.85 3.31
CA LEU A 64 6.28 11.75 2.64
C LEU A 64 5.79 10.41 3.21
N TYR A 65 5.37 9.52 2.32
CA TYR A 65 5.03 8.14 2.63
C TYR A 65 6.19 7.24 2.19
N ARG A 66 6.87 6.59 3.13
CA ARG A 66 7.88 5.57 2.85
C ARG A 66 7.31 4.19 3.17
N GLY A 67 7.11 3.38 2.14
CA GLY A 67 6.55 2.04 2.20
C GLY A 67 7.62 0.97 2.17
N GLU A 68 7.53 -0.01 3.07
CA GLU A 68 8.32 -1.22 3.07
C GLU A 68 7.40 -2.42 2.85
N PHE A 69 7.73 -3.27 1.88
CA PHE A 69 6.98 -4.47 1.52
C PHE A 69 7.85 -5.68 1.76
N THR A 70 7.32 -6.71 2.41
CA THR A 70 8.07 -7.94 2.70
C THR A 70 7.19 -9.16 2.47
N VAL A 71 7.56 -9.99 1.51
CA VAL A 71 7.01 -11.34 1.32
C VAL A 71 7.60 -12.22 2.41
N ARG A 72 6.74 -12.81 3.25
CA ARG A 72 7.16 -13.71 4.34
C ARG A 72 7.17 -15.16 3.84
N ASP A 73 6.14 -15.52 3.09
CA ASP A 73 6.02 -16.77 2.34
C ASP A 73 4.95 -16.61 1.24
N ARG A 74 4.54 -17.72 0.60
CA ARG A 74 3.58 -17.73 -0.51
C ARG A 74 2.18 -17.17 -0.18
N ASP A 75 1.81 -17.19 1.09
CA ASP A 75 0.47 -16.86 1.57
C ASP A 75 0.47 -15.68 2.54
N HIS A 76 1.66 -15.21 2.95
CA HIS A 76 1.82 -14.11 3.90
C HIS A 76 2.77 -13.04 3.38
N TRP A 77 2.34 -11.78 3.45
CA TRP A 77 3.21 -10.62 3.23
C TRP A 77 2.79 -9.44 4.10
N ARG A 78 3.75 -8.56 4.41
CA ARG A 78 3.56 -7.39 5.26
C ARG A 78 3.87 -6.11 4.50
N THR A 79 3.10 -5.06 4.77
CA THR A 79 3.43 -3.69 4.40
C THR A 79 3.56 -2.81 5.63
N VAL A 80 4.55 -1.92 5.62
CA VAL A 80 4.74 -0.89 6.64
C VAL A 80 4.89 0.45 5.95
N TRP A 81 4.05 1.42 6.31
CA TRP A 81 4.17 2.79 5.83
C TRP A 81 4.55 3.70 6.98
N ARG A 82 5.72 4.33 6.87
CA ARG A 82 6.12 5.46 7.72
C ARG A 82 5.73 6.74 7.01
N VAL A 83 4.86 7.52 7.62
CA VAL A 83 4.39 8.77 7.06
C VAL A 83 4.85 9.90 7.96
N GLY A 84 5.61 10.82 7.39
CA GLY A 84 6.13 11.98 8.11
C GLY A 84 5.92 13.26 7.32
N GLY A 85 5.47 14.30 8.01
CA GLY A 85 5.25 15.61 7.43
C GLY A 85 4.45 16.51 8.38
N PRO A 86 4.16 17.76 7.97
CA PRO A 86 3.49 18.73 8.81
C PRO A 86 2.04 18.35 9.14
N ALA A 87 1.40 17.49 8.33
CA ALA A 87 0.01 17.10 8.55
C ALA A 87 -0.13 15.71 9.17
N LYS A 88 0.87 14.84 9.02
CA LYS A 88 0.83 13.45 9.50
C LYS A 88 2.16 13.00 10.07
N ASP A 89 2.08 12.35 11.22
CA ASP A 89 3.18 11.58 11.81
C ASP A 89 2.58 10.25 12.28
N LEU A 90 2.72 9.21 11.45
CA LEU A 90 2.05 7.93 11.70
C LEU A 90 2.79 6.74 11.09
N LEU A 91 2.61 5.59 11.73
CA LEU A 91 3.07 4.28 11.28
C LEU A 91 1.85 3.40 10.98
N LEU A 92 1.73 2.94 9.75
CA LEU A 92 0.71 1.97 9.33
C LEU A 92 1.38 0.63 9.12
N THR A 93 0.83 -0.43 9.70
CA THR A 93 1.29 -1.81 9.48
C THR A 93 0.11 -2.65 9.07
N THR A 94 0.27 -3.37 7.96
CA THR A 94 -0.74 -4.31 7.47
C THR A 94 -0.07 -5.65 7.23
N ASP A 95 -0.64 -6.70 7.82
CA ASP A 95 -0.34 -8.09 7.48
C ASP A 95 -1.46 -8.61 6.59
N TYR A 96 -1.11 -9.14 5.41
CA TYR A 96 -2.08 -9.85 4.60
C TYR A 96 -1.78 -11.34 4.64
N VAL A 97 -2.88 -12.09 4.71
CA VAL A 97 -2.93 -13.53 4.63
C VAL A 97 -3.79 -13.89 3.42
N ARG A 98 -3.38 -14.88 2.65
CA ARG A 98 -4.22 -15.46 1.60
C ARG A 98 -5.40 -16.17 2.25
N GLU A 99 -6.61 -15.76 1.90
CA GLU A 99 -7.81 -16.55 2.18
C GLU A 99 -7.88 -17.74 1.20
N GLY A 100 -8.14 -18.93 1.75
CA GLY A 100 -8.17 -20.21 1.02
C GLY A 100 -9.44 -20.42 0.20
#